data_AF-A0A183P6G4-F1
#
_entry.id   AF-A0A183P6G4-F1
#
_cell.length_a   1.000
_cell.length_b   1.000
_cell.length_c   1.000
_cell.angle_alpha   90.00
_cell.angle_beta   90.00
_cell.angle_gamma   90.00
#
_symmetry.space_group_name_H-M   'P 1'
#
loop_
_entity.id
_entity.type
_entity.pdbx_description
1 polymer ?
#
loop_
_entity_poly.entity_id
_entity_poly.type
_entity_poly.pdbx_seq_one_letter_code
_entity_poly.pdbx_strand_id
1 'polypeptide(L)'
;MQYLCKKIMNYDLNHSVAEHSNFIIQIVQDAVHGVIELESLAVQLIDSPEFQRLREIKQLGIAYFVFPSCQHSRFEHSIGTYHMAKKLLETIHNDKNYSGPALSSSEQLAIRIAALCHDLGESTHDIISECFKFPPTI
;
A
#
# COMPACT_ATOMS: atom_id res chain seq x y z
N MET A 1 3.58 8.73 -12.21
CA MET A 1 4.84 8.15 -11.67
C MET A 1 5.87 9.23 -11.31
N GLN A 2 6.43 9.99 -12.26
CA GLN A 2 7.48 10.98 -11.93
C GLN A 2 7.02 12.08 -10.94
N TYR A 3 5.77 12.55 -11.02
CA TYR A 3 5.22 13.56 -10.11
C TYR A 3 5.06 13.01 -8.68
N LEU A 4 4.42 11.83 -8.52
CA LEU A 4 4.29 11.19 -7.22
C LEU A 4 5.64 10.81 -6.61
N CYS A 5 6.60 10.29 -7.38
CA CYS A 5 7.95 10.04 -6.88
C CYS A 5 8.63 11.33 -6.42
N LYS A 6 8.49 12.45 -7.14
CA LYS A 6 9.00 13.75 -6.67
C LYS A 6 8.27 14.21 -5.41
N LYS A 7 6.97 13.98 -5.28
CA LYS A 7 6.19 14.31 -4.09
C LYS A 7 6.62 13.48 -2.87
N ILE A 8 6.90 12.19 -3.06
CA ILE A 8 7.43 11.28 -2.02
C ILE A 8 8.87 11.64 -1.66
N MET A 9 9.74 11.86 -2.65
CA MET A 9 11.16 12.20 -2.43
C MET A 9 11.37 13.61 -1.84
N ASN A 10 10.47 14.55 -2.14
CA ASN A 10 10.48 15.90 -1.54
C ASN A 10 9.63 15.98 -0.27
N TYR A 11 9.01 14.88 0.17
CA TYR A 11 8.29 14.86 1.44
C TYR A 11 9.33 14.82 2.56
N ASP A 12 9.47 15.94 3.27
CA ASP A 12 10.35 16.01 4.43
C ASP A 12 9.73 15.20 5.58
N LEU A 13 10.21 13.97 5.73
CA LEU A 13 9.83 13.06 6.82
C LEU A 13 10.11 13.68 8.20
N ASN A 14 11.06 14.62 8.32
CA ASN A 14 11.41 15.27 9.58
C ASN A 14 10.55 16.52 9.86
N HIS A 15 10.08 17.23 8.84
CA HIS A 15 9.26 18.43 9.02
C HIS A 15 7.79 18.12 9.40
N SER A 16 7.27 16.96 8.98
CA SER A 16 5.87 16.56 9.22
C SER A 16 5.57 16.07 10.65
N VAL A 17 6.57 15.56 11.38
CA VAL A 17 6.40 15.11 12.78
C VAL A 17 6.15 16.29 13.72
N ALA A 18 6.61 17.50 13.35
CA ALA A 18 6.56 18.69 14.20
C ALA A 18 5.31 19.59 14.00
N GLU A 19 4.61 19.52 12.86
CA GLU A 19 3.55 20.50 12.51
C GLU A 19 2.11 19.97 12.52
N HIS A 20 1.86 18.69 12.82
CA HIS A 20 0.50 18.12 12.72
C HIS A 20 -0.11 17.79 14.09
N SER A 21 -0.51 18.85 14.80
CA SER A 21 -1.40 18.81 15.96
C SER A 21 -2.85 18.42 15.62
N ASN A 22 -3.17 18.15 14.35
CA ASN A 22 -4.41 17.53 13.89
C ASN A 22 -4.10 16.21 13.19
N PHE A 23 -4.10 15.11 13.93
CA PHE A 23 -4.06 13.76 13.36
C PHE A 23 -5.36 13.50 12.58
N ILE A 24 -5.32 13.65 11.25
CA ILE A 24 -6.40 13.12 10.40
C ILE A 24 -6.14 11.63 10.26
N ILE A 25 -6.87 10.85 11.05
CA ILE A 25 -6.95 9.39 10.86
C ILE A 25 -8.17 9.15 9.97
N GLN A 26 -7.93 8.67 8.76
CA GLN A 26 -9.01 8.17 7.92
C GLN A 26 -9.20 6.69 8.18
N ILE A 27 -10.46 6.29 8.27
CA ILE A 27 -10.85 4.90 8.48
C ILE A 27 -11.36 4.32 7.16
N VAL A 28 -10.85 3.16 6.78
CA VAL A 28 -11.30 2.39 5.63
C VAL A 28 -11.80 1.03 6.11
N GLN A 29 -12.99 0.64 5.66
CA GLN A 29 -13.52 -0.70 5.87
C GLN A 29 -13.04 -1.61 4.75
N ASP A 30 -12.22 -2.59 5.10
CA ASP A 30 -11.70 -3.60 4.19
C ASP A 30 -12.33 -4.97 4.47
N ALA A 31 -12.56 -5.75 3.40
CA ALA A 31 -13.21 -7.05 3.49
C ALA A 31 -12.32 -8.14 4.11
N VAL A 32 -11.00 -8.00 4.03
CA VAL A 32 -10.02 -8.99 4.50
C VAL A 32 -9.52 -8.63 5.89
N HIS A 33 -9.18 -7.37 6.11
CA HIS A 33 -8.51 -6.87 7.30
C HIS A 33 -9.43 -6.14 8.28
N GLY A 34 -10.70 -5.94 7.93
CA GLY A 34 -11.66 -5.19 8.73
C GLY A 34 -11.37 -3.70 8.71
N VAL A 35 -11.28 -3.08 9.88
CA VAL A 35 -11.01 -1.65 10.00
C VAL A 35 -9.51 -1.39 9.77
N ILE A 36 -9.20 -0.54 8.78
CA ILE A 36 -7.86 -0.03 8.49
C ILE A 36 -7.80 1.45 8.83
N GLU A 37 -6.81 1.84 9.62
CA GLU A 37 -6.52 3.22 9.97
C GLU A 37 -5.37 3.76 9.13
N LEU A 38 -5.60 4.89 8.49
CA LEU A 38 -4.63 5.55 7.62
C LEU A 38 -4.16 6.87 8.23
N GLU A 39 -2.84 7.04 8.27
CA GLU A 39 -2.19 8.28 8.68
C GLU A 39 -2.30 9.35 7.57
N SER A 40 -2.22 10.64 7.94
CA SER A 40 -2.39 11.78 7.02
C SER A 40 -1.60 11.67 5.72
N LEU A 41 -0.34 11.20 5.78
CA LEU A 41 0.49 11.03 4.58
C LEU A 41 -0.05 9.93 3.65
N ALA A 42 -0.47 8.79 4.22
CA ALA A 42 -1.04 7.69 3.45
C ALA A 42 -2.31 8.17 2.74
N VAL A 43 -3.18 8.93 3.42
CA VAL A 43 -4.37 9.54 2.84
C VAL A 43 -4.02 10.45 1.66
N GLN A 44 -3.06 11.36 1.84
CA GLN A 44 -2.63 12.28 0.78
C GLN A 44 -2.05 11.56 -0.46
N LEU A 45 -1.40 10.41 -0.27
CA LEU A 45 -0.90 9.60 -1.37
C LEU A 45 -2.04 8.82 -2.04
N ILE A 46 -2.95 8.24 -1.25
CA ILE A 46 -4.12 7.52 -1.75
C ILE A 46 -5.00 8.43 -2.61
N ASP A 47 -5.19 9.68 -2.20
CA ASP A 47 -5.99 10.67 -2.95
C ASP A 47 -5.29 11.21 -4.20
N SER A 48 -4.05 10.79 -4.48
CA SER A 48 -3.36 11.18 -5.72
C SER A 48 -3.93 10.46 -6.95
N PRO A 49 -3.97 11.10 -8.14
CA PRO A 49 -4.41 10.45 -9.38
C PRO A 49 -3.62 9.18 -9.69
N GLU A 50 -2.31 9.17 -9.41
CA GLU A 50 -1.46 8.01 -9.64
C GLU A 50 -1.86 6.79 -8.81
N PHE A 51 -2.29 6.99 -7.57
CA PHE A 51 -2.75 5.91 -6.71
C PHE A 51 -4.19 5.52 -7.03
N GLN A 52 -5.08 6.49 -7.29
CA GLN A 52 -6.47 6.22 -7.70
C GLN A 52 -6.56 5.38 -8.98
N ARG A 53 -5.59 5.50 -9.90
CA ARG A 53 -5.45 4.63 -11.08
C ARG A 53 -5.48 3.13 -10.74
N LEU A 54 -4.97 2.73 -9.58
CA LEU A 54 -4.93 1.32 -9.17
C LEU A 54 -6.33 0.68 -9.07
N ARG A 55 -7.41 1.49 -8.95
CA ARG A 55 -8.79 0.98 -8.93
C ARG A 55 -9.20 0.29 -10.23
N GLU A 56 -8.60 0.71 -11.34
CA GLU A 56 -8.90 0.18 -12.68
C GLU A 56 -8.09 -1.08 -12.98
N ILE A 57 -7.12 -1.42 -12.13
CA ILE A 57 -6.18 -2.51 -12.37
C ILE A 57 -6.58 -3.70 -11.52
N LYS A 58 -7.11 -4.75 -12.16
CA LYS A 58 -7.49 -6.00 -11.48
C LYS A 58 -6.25 -6.72 -10.96
N GLN A 59 -6.30 -7.15 -9.70
CA GLN A 59 -5.18 -7.85 -9.05
C GLN A 59 -4.75 -9.10 -9.84
N LEU A 60 -5.73 -9.87 -10.32
CA LEU A 60 -5.52 -11.12 -11.05
C LEU A 60 -5.80 -10.98 -12.56
N GLY A 61 -5.72 -9.76 -13.08
CA GLY A 61 -5.83 -9.53 -14.52
C GLY A 61 -7.13 -10.01 -15.13
N ILE A 62 -7.02 -10.86 -16.15
CA ILE A 62 -8.17 -11.42 -16.87
C ILE A 62 -8.82 -12.61 -16.15
N ALA A 63 -8.28 -13.06 -15.01
CA ALA A 63 -8.82 -14.20 -14.28
C ALA A 63 -10.29 -13.99 -13.86
N TYR A 64 -10.75 -12.73 -13.71
CA TYR A 64 -12.16 -12.45 -13.39
C TYR A 64 -13.15 -12.88 -14.49
N PHE A 65 -12.69 -13.11 -15.73
CA PHE A 65 -13.53 -13.68 -16.79
C PHE A 65 -13.83 -15.17 -16.57
N VAL A 66 -12.97 -15.87 -15.83
CA VAL A 66 -13.14 -17.29 -15.46
C VAL A 66 -13.75 -17.40 -14.06
N PHE A 67 -13.26 -16.58 -13.13
CA PHE A 67 -13.65 -16.56 -11.74
C PHE A 67 -14.33 -15.23 -11.41
N PRO A 68 -15.67 -15.13 -11.52
CA PRO A 68 -16.38 -13.85 -11.38
C PRO A 68 -16.21 -13.21 -10.01
N SER A 69 -15.80 -13.96 -8.97
CA SER A 69 -15.45 -13.44 -7.64
C SER A 69 -14.13 -12.67 -7.58
N CYS A 70 -13.23 -12.82 -8.56
CA CYS A 70 -11.92 -12.17 -8.59
C CYS A 70 -12.01 -10.70 -9.06
N GLN A 71 -12.89 -9.90 -8.44
CA GLN A 71 -13.15 -8.51 -8.82
C GLN A 71 -12.17 -7.50 -8.20
N HIS A 72 -11.36 -7.94 -7.25
CA HIS A 72 -10.50 -7.06 -6.48
C HIS A 72 -9.42 -6.39 -7.36
N SER A 73 -9.12 -5.13 -7.06
CA SER A 73 -8.14 -4.29 -7.71
C SER A 73 -6.87 -4.16 -6.88
N ARG A 74 -5.81 -3.66 -7.52
CA ARG A 74 -4.55 -3.35 -6.83
C ARG A 74 -4.72 -2.23 -5.79
N PHE A 75 -5.75 -1.40 -5.91
CA PHE A 75 -6.01 -0.31 -4.96
C PHE A 75 -6.21 -0.82 -3.52
N GLU A 76 -7.18 -1.72 -3.31
CA GLU A 76 -7.42 -2.28 -1.98
C GLU A 76 -6.27 -3.18 -1.52
N HIS A 77 -5.60 -3.87 -2.44
CA HIS A 77 -4.42 -4.65 -2.12
C HIS A 77 -3.30 -3.77 -1.55
N SER A 78 -2.97 -2.65 -2.20
CA SER A 78 -1.98 -1.69 -1.72
C SER A 78 -2.31 -1.13 -0.33
N ILE A 79 -3.59 -0.83 -0.06
CA ILE A 79 -4.05 -0.37 1.26
C ILE A 79 -3.90 -1.49 2.32
N GLY A 80 -4.26 -2.72 1.97
CA GLY A 80 -4.05 -3.89 2.83
C GLY A 80 -2.58 -4.13 3.15
N THR A 81 -1.69 -3.97 2.16
CA THR A 81 -0.25 -4.13 2.32
C THR A 81 0.35 -3.05 3.22
N TYR A 82 -0.13 -1.79 3.14
CA TYR A 82 0.21 -0.74 4.12
C TYR A 82 -0.19 -1.15 5.55
N HIS A 83 -1.41 -1.66 5.72
CA HIS A 83 -1.92 -2.09 7.04
C HIS A 83 -1.11 -3.25 7.62
N MET A 84 -0.76 -4.23 6.78
CA MET A 84 0.07 -5.36 7.21
C MET A 84 1.49 -4.92 7.59
N ALA A 85 2.07 -3.96 6.85
CA ALA A 85 3.35 -3.36 7.23
C ALA A 85 3.27 -2.64 8.57
N LYS A 86 2.20 -1.86 8.82
CA LYS A 86 1.96 -1.22 10.12
C LYS A 86 1.90 -2.25 11.25
N LYS A 87 1.08 -3.29 11.12
CA LYS A 87 0.95 -4.36 12.13
C LYS A 87 2.25 -5.10 12.38
N LEU A 88 3.04 -5.37 11.33
CA LEU A 88 4.34 -6.01 11.47
C LEU A 88 5.31 -5.15 12.30
N LEU A 89 5.38 -3.86 11.98
CA LEU A 89 6.23 -2.92 12.71
C LEU A 89 5.81 -2.79 14.18
N GLU A 90 4.51 -2.70 14.45
CA GLU A 90 3.96 -2.71 15.81
C GLU A 90 4.30 -4.00 16.57
N THR A 91 4.22 -5.14 15.90
CA THR A 91 4.56 -6.44 16.49
C THR A 91 6.04 -6.50 16.86
N ILE A 92 6.92 -6.09 15.95
CA ILE A 92 8.37 -6.02 16.18
C ILE A 92 8.70 -5.04 17.32
N HIS A 93 8.07 -3.87 17.32
CA HIS A 93 8.29 -2.85 18.34
C HIS A 93 7.88 -3.32 19.75
N ASN A 94 6.82 -4.11 19.84
CA ASN A 94 6.30 -4.62 21.11
C ASN A 94 6.95 -5.94 21.57
N ASP A 95 7.71 -6.62 20.71
CA ASP A 95 8.39 -7.86 21.07
C ASP A 95 9.67 -7.59 21.88
N LYS A 96 9.64 -7.93 23.17
CA LYS A 96 10.77 -7.78 24.09
C LYS A 96 11.96 -8.69 23.76
N ASN A 97 11.74 -9.74 22.98
CA ASN A 97 12.78 -10.68 22.58
C ASN A 97 13.40 -10.32 21.21
N TYR A 98 12.87 -9.31 20.53
CA TYR A 98 13.41 -8.87 19.27
C TYR A 98 14.81 -8.25 19.48
N SER A 99 15.81 -8.87 18.84
CA SER A 99 17.22 -8.47 18.94
C SER A 99 17.75 -7.77 17.68
N GLY A 100 16.87 -7.38 16.77
CA GLY A 100 17.24 -6.69 15.54
C GLY A 100 17.41 -5.18 15.73
N PRO A 101 17.70 -4.44 14.64
CA PRO A 101 17.89 -3.00 14.72
C PRO A 101 16.61 -2.29 15.15
N ALA A 102 16.75 -1.28 16.01
CA ALA A 102 15.66 -0.37 16.36
C ALA A 102 15.37 0.54 15.17
N LEU A 103 14.11 0.59 14.76
CA LEU A 103 13.65 1.44 13.66
C LEU A 103 13.11 2.76 14.22
N SER A 104 13.65 3.87 13.72
CA SER A 104 13.14 5.21 14.01
C SER A 104 11.72 5.40 13.44
N SER A 105 10.98 6.38 13.97
CA SER A 105 9.61 6.67 13.49
C SER A 105 9.57 7.01 11.99
N SER A 106 10.61 7.67 11.47
CA SER A 106 10.71 8.01 10.06
C SER A 106 10.98 6.78 9.18
N GLU A 107 11.81 5.84 9.63
CA GLU A 107 12.02 4.56 8.94
C GLU A 107 10.76 3.71 8.94
N GLN A 108 10.05 3.64 10.07
CA GLN A 108 8.78 2.94 10.16
C GLN A 108 7.73 3.53 9.21
N LEU A 109 7.64 4.86 9.14
CA LEU A 109 6.77 5.54 8.18
C LEU A 109 7.20 5.23 6.74
N ALA A 110 8.49 5.31 6.43
CA ALA A 110 9.01 5.00 5.10
C ALA A 110 8.68 3.56 4.66
N ILE A 111 8.78 2.58 5.57
CA ILE A 111 8.40 1.18 5.31
C ILE A 111 6.91 1.08 4.98
N ARG A 112 6.04 1.72 5.77
CA ARG A 112 4.60 1.75 5.51
C ARG A 112 4.28 2.37 4.16
N ILE A 113 4.88 3.51 3.84
CA ILE A 113 4.67 4.20 2.56
C ILE A 113 5.23 3.39 1.38
N ALA A 114 6.39 2.74 1.54
CA ALA A 114 6.93 1.83 0.52
C ALA A 114 5.97 0.66 0.26
N ALA A 115 5.41 0.08 1.32
CA ALA A 115 4.41 -0.98 1.23
C ALA A 115 3.13 -0.52 0.52
N LEU A 116 2.64 0.69 0.82
CA LEU A 116 1.51 1.31 0.11
C LEU A 116 1.80 1.47 -1.39
N CYS A 117 3.00 1.94 -1.71
CA CYS A 117 3.39 2.35 -3.05
C CYS A 117 3.97 1.24 -3.94
N HIS A 118 4.18 0.03 -3.42
CA HIS A 118 4.93 -1.02 -4.12
C HIS A 118 4.34 -1.38 -5.50
N ASP A 119 3.03 -1.31 -5.64
CA ASP A 119 2.27 -1.64 -6.85
C ASP A 119 2.03 -0.45 -7.80
N LEU A 120 2.52 0.75 -7.48
CA LEU A 120 2.26 1.95 -8.32
C LEU A 120 2.87 1.86 -9.72
N GLY A 121 3.94 1.06 -9.88
CA GLY A 121 4.60 0.81 -11.16
C GLY A 121 3.83 -0.16 -12.06
N GLU A 122 2.85 -0.89 -11.52
CA GLU A 122 2.15 -1.94 -12.24
C GLU A 122 1.30 -1.38 -13.38
N SER A 123 1.37 -2.06 -14.53
CA SER A 123 0.58 -1.76 -15.70
C SER A 123 -0.33 -2.93 -16.09
N THR A 124 -1.39 -2.65 -16.82
CA THR A 124 -2.29 -3.68 -17.38
C THR A 124 -1.56 -4.67 -18.30
N HIS A 125 -0.48 -4.24 -18.96
CA HIS A 125 0.33 -5.10 -19.81
C HIS A 125 1.07 -6.17 -18.99
N ASP A 126 1.67 -5.77 -17.86
CA ASP A 126 2.46 -6.67 -17.01
C ASP A 126 1.58 -7.79 -16.43
N ILE A 127 0.35 -7.46 -16.08
CA ILE A 127 -0.62 -8.41 -15.51
C ILE A 127 -1.10 -9.43 -16.55
N ILE A 128 -1.31 -9.00 -17.81
CA ILE A 128 -1.65 -9.94 -18.89
C ILE A 128 -0.51 -10.92 -19.09
N SER A 129 0.74 -10.44 -19.10
CA SER A 129 1.93 -11.28 -19.19
C SER A 129 2.02 -12.31 -18.05
N GLU A 130 1.78 -11.90 -16.80
CA GLU A 130 1.77 -12.83 -15.65
C GLU A 130 0.66 -13.89 -15.74
N CYS A 131 -0.54 -13.51 -16.20
CA CYS A 131 -1.65 -14.46 -16.35
C CYS A 131 -1.36 -15.56 -17.38
N PHE A 132 -0.58 -15.26 -18.42
CA PHE A 132 -0.20 -16.24 -19.46
C PHE A 132 1.03 -17.08 -19.11
N LYS A 133 1.71 -16.82 -17.99
CA LYS A 133 2.81 -17.68 -17.50
C LYS A 133 2.32 -19.00 -16.92
N PHE A 134 1.04 -19.10 -16.57
CA PHE A 134 0.42 -20.36 -16.18
C PHE A 134 -0.21 -21.00 -17.42
N PRO A 135 0.42 -22.01 -18.05
CA PRO A 135 -0.27 -22.76 -19.10
C PRO A 135 -1.53 -23.36 -18.49
N PRO A 136 -2.64 -23.43 -19.24
CA PRO A 136 -3.82 -24.15 -18.78
C PRO A 136 -3.39 -25.59 -18.49
N THR A 137 -3.35 -25.96 -17.23
CA THR A 137 -3.24 -27.35 -16.81
C THR A 137 -4.61 -27.96 -17.05
N ILE A 138 -4.75 -28.57 -18.22
CA ILE A 138 -5.83 -29.51 -18.53
C ILE A 138 -5.31 -30.90 -18.20
#